data_AF-A0AA91Z768-F1
#
_entry.id   AF-A0AA91Z768-F1
#
_cell.length_a   1.000
_cell.length_b   1.000
_cell.length_c   1.000
_cell.angle_alpha   90.00
_cell.angle_beta   90.00
_cell.angle_gamma   90.00
#
_symmetry.space_group_name_H-M   'P 1'
#
loop_
_entity.id
_entity.type
_entity.pdbx_description
1 polymer ?
#
loop_
_entity_poly.entity_id
_entity_poly.type
_entity_poly.pdbx_seq_one_letter_code
_entity_poly.pdbx_strand_id
1 'polypeptide(L)'
;MFIHIVRPEHPDREYEVPVYSIALGPGVVRYLKFYDLLHSDFELITKEINSYEAPPKFDIPDKFFQIEIEQLKFPDGGDPDNVDGLLPSGLSSFTNCLRSFLISENWVDALEQQKRLLFLFSNNIPLEAYSDFHDKLALKQLRAEACMQAYVETCNDDETLAISYSDDASYLILGCDRHVFKMNNFIKSRMLDIEAKKQNLNAKEIAKNDAEEHENLKRSKYITYLYLMQDLRNELYKIGKSKHPQVRERTLQSEQPSTVLRIAIPAPDFAEKHLHSKFSSKRVRGEWFDIDEVDLIGIVDYLARSGDIKRANVDNEWLGKVYLNSKP
;
A
#
# COMPACT_ATOMS: atom_id res chain seq x y z
N MET A 1 -28.51 -18.85 18.94
CA MET A 1 -28.53 -17.46 19.41
C MET A 1 -27.91 -16.65 18.27
N PHE A 2 -28.58 -15.65 17.69
CA PHE A 2 -28.18 -14.97 16.44
C PHE A 2 -28.33 -13.45 16.61
N ILE A 3 -27.30 -12.64 16.46
CA ILE A 3 -27.47 -11.18 16.38
C ILE A 3 -27.72 -10.85 14.92
N HIS A 4 -28.92 -10.36 14.58
CA HIS A 4 -29.27 -9.87 13.25
C HIS A 4 -29.47 -8.35 13.32
N ILE A 5 -28.86 -7.58 12.43
CA ILE A 5 -29.28 -6.16 12.30
C ILE A 5 -30.48 -6.16 11.36
N VAL A 6 -31.66 -5.79 11.85
CA VAL A 6 -32.87 -5.78 11.03
C VAL A 6 -33.38 -4.36 11.01
N ARG A 7 -33.45 -3.75 9.82
CA ARG A 7 -34.23 -2.53 9.63
C ARG A 7 -35.68 -2.93 9.94
N PRO A 8 -36.37 -2.30 10.91
CA PRO A 8 -37.74 -2.71 11.21
C PRO A 8 -38.59 -2.41 9.96
N GLU A 9 -39.00 -3.46 9.25
CA GLU A 9 -40.06 -3.38 8.25
C GLU A 9 -41.39 -3.22 9.01
N HIS A 10 -41.60 -2.06 9.62
CA HIS A 10 -42.89 -1.68 10.17
C HIS A 10 -43.48 -0.56 9.29
N PRO A 11 -44.63 -0.77 8.63
CA PRO A 11 -45.15 0.14 7.61
C PRO A 11 -45.67 1.49 8.14
N ASP A 12 -45.66 1.71 9.45
CA ASP A 12 -46.28 2.89 10.08
C ASP A 12 -45.37 3.50 11.15
N ARG A 13 -44.38 4.33 10.76
CA ARG A 13 -43.84 5.48 11.53
C ARG A 13 -42.66 6.15 10.82
N GLU A 14 -42.80 7.46 10.60
CA GLU A 14 -41.91 8.41 9.92
C GLU A 14 -40.52 8.68 10.55
N TYR A 15 -39.98 7.79 11.39
CA TYR A 15 -38.59 7.94 11.87
C TYR A 15 -37.89 6.59 11.94
N GLU A 16 -37.25 6.20 10.82
CA GLU A 16 -36.39 5.02 10.73
C GLU A 16 -35.07 5.26 11.47
N VAL A 17 -35.02 4.94 12.76
CA VAL A 17 -33.73 4.81 13.46
C VAL A 17 -33.27 3.35 13.29
N PRO A 18 -32.04 3.07 12.83
CA PRO A 18 -31.55 1.70 12.72
C PRO A 18 -31.58 1.00 14.10
N VAL A 19 -32.10 -0.23 14.12
CA VAL A 19 -32.26 -1.02 15.33
C VAL A 19 -31.44 -2.30 15.20
N TYR A 20 -30.60 -2.60 16.19
CA TYR A 20 -29.89 -3.87 16.32
C TYR A 20 -30.87 -4.91 16.85
N SER A 21 -30.89 -6.12 16.31
CA SER A 21 -31.60 -7.23 16.95
C SER A 21 -30.62 -8.29 17.45
N ILE A 22 -30.70 -8.61 18.73
CA ILE A 22 -29.94 -9.66 19.39
C ILE A 22 -30.92 -10.80 19.66
N ALA A 23 -30.86 -11.90 18.90
CA ALA A 23 -31.59 -13.11 19.24
C ALA A 23 -30.82 -13.89 20.30
N LEU A 24 -31.43 -14.02 21.49
CA LEU A 24 -30.89 -14.61 22.72
C LEU A 24 -31.26 -16.10 22.90
N GLY A 25 -32.01 -16.67 21.94
CA GLY A 25 -32.46 -18.07 21.96
C GLY A 25 -33.60 -18.32 20.97
N PRO A 26 -34.11 -19.56 20.85
CA PRO A 26 -35.31 -19.83 20.04
C PRO A 26 -36.49 -18.97 20.53
N GLY A 27 -36.96 -18.05 19.70
CA GLY A 27 -38.10 -17.18 20.00
C GLY A 27 -37.81 -15.97 20.91
N VAL A 28 -36.57 -15.76 21.35
CA VAL A 28 -36.20 -14.58 22.17
C VAL A 28 -35.35 -13.63 21.33
N VAL A 29 -35.93 -12.52 20.89
CA VAL A 29 -35.23 -11.46 20.15
C VAL A 29 -35.35 -10.16 20.95
N ARG A 30 -34.21 -9.53 21.25
CA ARG A 30 -34.16 -8.17 21.80
C ARG A 30 -33.78 -7.19 20.71
N TYR A 31 -34.45 -6.06 20.72
CA TYR A 31 -34.12 -4.94 19.85
C TYR A 31 -33.38 -3.89 20.68
N LEU A 32 -32.10 -3.65 20.35
CA LEU A 32 -31.33 -2.54 20.91
C LEU A 32 -31.36 -1.39 19.91
N LYS A 33 -31.86 -0.23 20.34
CA LYS A 33 -31.77 0.96 19.51
C LYS A 33 -30.31 1.38 19.39
N PHE A 34 -29.95 1.96 18.26
CA PHE A 34 -28.61 2.53 18.02
C PHE A 34 -28.11 3.38 19.20
N TYR A 35 -28.94 4.32 19.66
CA TYR A 35 -28.57 5.21 20.77
C TYR A 35 -28.34 4.44 22.07
N ASP A 36 -29.18 3.45 22.35
CA ASP A 36 -29.07 2.63 23.56
C ASP A 36 -27.78 1.82 23.54
N LEU A 37 -27.38 1.25 22.38
CA LEU A 37 -26.13 0.49 22.24
C LEU A 37 -24.88 1.37 22.35
N LEU A 38 -24.91 2.58 21.80
CA LEU A 38 -23.77 3.50 21.86
C LEU A 38 -23.50 3.97 23.32
N HIS A 39 -24.56 4.25 24.06
CA HIS A 39 -24.50 4.84 25.41
C HIS A 39 -24.61 3.82 26.54
N SER A 40 -24.79 2.54 26.23
CA SER A 40 -24.90 1.50 27.25
C SER A 40 -23.54 1.08 27.80
N ASP A 41 -23.59 0.66 29.07
CA ASP A 41 -22.47 0.00 29.74
C ASP A 41 -22.23 -1.38 29.11
N PHE A 42 -21.11 -1.48 28.40
CA PHE A 42 -20.73 -2.67 27.66
C PHE A 42 -20.50 -3.86 28.59
N GLU A 43 -20.01 -3.64 29.81
CA GLU A 43 -19.84 -4.72 30.79
C GLU A 43 -21.20 -5.27 31.23
N LEU A 44 -22.20 -4.41 31.37
CA LEU A 44 -23.55 -4.79 31.76
C LEU A 44 -24.26 -5.59 30.65
N ILE A 45 -24.16 -5.14 29.39
CA ILE A 45 -24.67 -5.89 28.23
C ILE A 45 -23.95 -7.24 28.12
N THR A 46 -22.63 -7.25 28.26
CA THR A 46 -21.84 -8.48 28.14
C THR A 46 -22.20 -9.47 29.24
N LYS A 47 -22.36 -9.00 30.48
CA LYS A 47 -22.79 -9.80 31.62
C LYS A 47 -24.19 -10.36 31.43
N GLU A 48 -25.11 -9.57 30.88
CA GLU A 48 -26.47 -10.01 30.57
C GLU A 48 -26.46 -11.09 29.48
N ILE A 49 -25.73 -10.89 28.38
CA ILE A 49 -25.64 -11.87 27.28
C ILE A 49 -24.91 -13.16 27.70
N ASN A 50 -23.91 -13.05 28.58
CA ASN A 50 -23.22 -14.22 29.13
C ASN A 50 -24.06 -15.01 30.15
N SER A 51 -25.19 -14.47 30.62
CA SER A 51 -26.11 -15.19 31.51
C SER A 51 -26.97 -16.23 30.78
N TYR A 52 -26.95 -16.26 29.45
CA TYR A 52 -27.69 -17.23 28.63
C TYR A 52 -26.86 -18.51 28.39
N GLU A 53 -27.53 -19.66 28.28
CA GLU A 53 -26.90 -21.00 28.24
C GLU A 53 -26.05 -21.29 26.99
N ALA A 54 -26.19 -20.52 25.91
CA ALA A 54 -25.45 -20.71 24.66
C ALA A 54 -24.83 -19.39 24.15
N PRO A 55 -23.59 -19.39 23.63
CA PRO A 55 -22.98 -18.18 23.08
C PRO A 55 -23.74 -17.69 21.84
N PRO A 56 -23.82 -16.36 21.62
CA PRO A 56 -24.47 -15.79 20.45
C PRO A 56 -23.62 -16.07 19.21
N LYS A 57 -24.27 -16.56 18.16
CA LYS A 57 -23.79 -16.42 16.79
C LYS A 57 -24.04 -14.97 16.37
N PHE A 58 -23.08 -14.40 15.67
CA PHE A 58 -23.12 -13.03 15.23
C PHE A 58 -23.31 -13.01 13.72
N ASP A 59 -24.25 -12.22 13.22
CA ASP A 59 -24.49 -12.06 11.80
C ASP A 59 -24.55 -10.57 11.44
N ILE A 60 -23.82 -10.18 10.40
CA ILE A 60 -23.79 -8.80 9.92
C ILE A 60 -24.60 -8.82 8.63
N PRO A 61 -25.78 -8.20 8.57
CA PRO A 61 -26.56 -8.24 7.35
C PRO A 61 -25.81 -7.53 6.24
N ASP A 62 -25.82 -8.12 5.05
CA ASP A 62 -25.23 -7.53 3.86
C ASP A 62 -25.75 -6.12 3.58
N LYS A 63 -27.01 -5.84 3.96
CA LYS A 63 -27.65 -4.53 3.84
C LYS A 63 -26.97 -3.42 4.66
N PHE A 64 -26.21 -3.73 5.72
CA PHE A 64 -25.50 -2.71 6.51
C PHE A 64 -24.49 -1.94 5.66
N PHE A 65 -23.82 -2.63 4.74
CA PHE A 65 -22.89 -2.03 3.79
C PHE A 65 -23.58 -1.44 2.55
N GLN A 66 -24.84 -1.83 2.27
CA GLN A 66 -25.64 -1.24 1.20
C GLN A 66 -26.23 0.12 1.57
N ILE A 67 -26.45 0.39 2.87
CA ILE A 67 -27.06 1.65 3.35
C ILE A 67 -26.21 2.88 2.99
N GLU A 68 -24.87 2.78 3.00
CA GLU A 68 -24.01 3.87 2.52
C GLU A 68 -23.97 3.96 0.99
N ILE A 69 -23.99 2.82 0.30
CA ILE A 69 -23.98 2.75 -1.16
C ILE A 69 -25.25 3.39 -1.76
N GLU A 70 -26.41 3.23 -1.12
CA GLU A 70 -27.67 3.87 -1.54
C GLU A 70 -27.75 5.36 -1.18
N GLN A 71 -27.01 5.81 -0.16
CA GLN A 71 -26.91 7.22 0.22
C GLN A 71 -25.85 7.98 -0.61
N LEU A 72 -24.89 7.26 -1.21
CA LEU A 72 -24.05 7.71 -2.32
C LEU A 72 -24.88 7.81 -3.62
N LYS A 73 -25.86 8.71 -3.65
CA LYS A 73 -26.52 9.08 -4.91
C LYS A 73 -25.53 9.84 -5.78
N PHE A 74 -24.91 9.15 -6.74
CA PHE A 74 -24.24 9.82 -7.85
C PHE A 74 -25.27 10.72 -8.57
N PRO A 75 -24.92 11.97 -8.92
CA PRO A 75 -25.84 12.92 -9.57
C PRO A 75 -26.53 12.39 -10.83
N ASP A 76 -25.99 11.34 -11.45
CA ASP A 76 -26.33 10.91 -12.80
C ASP A 76 -27.20 9.63 -12.87
N GLY A 77 -27.75 9.14 -11.76
CA GLY A 77 -28.82 8.11 -11.79
C GLY A 77 -28.38 6.71 -12.26
N GLY A 78 -27.19 6.27 -11.87
CA GLY A 78 -26.69 4.91 -12.16
C GLY A 78 -27.49 3.80 -11.47
N ASP A 79 -27.57 2.66 -12.16
CA ASP A 79 -28.30 1.44 -11.74
C ASP A 79 -27.68 0.80 -10.47
N PRO A 80 -28.44 0.67 -9.37
CA PRO A 80 -27.96 0.13 -8.10
C PRO A 80 -27.61 -1.37 -8.14
N ASP A 81 -27.98 -2.11 -9.20
CA ASP A 81 -27.66 -3.55 -9.31
C ASP A 81 -26.29 -3.84 -9.95
N ASN A 82 -25.53 -2.81 -10.36
CA ASN A 82 -24.22 -2.94 -11.02
C ASN A 82 -23.06 -2.31 -10.20
N VAL A 83 -23.04 -2.60 -8.89
CA VAL A 83 -22.13 -1.96 -7.91
C VAL A 83 -20.67 -2.44 -8.06
N ASP A 84 -20.45 -3.67 -8.52
CA ASP A 84 -19.10 -4.27 -8.59
C ASP A 84 -18.18 -3.63 -9.65
N GLY A 85 -18.74 -2.88 -10.60
CA GLY A 85 -17.98 -2.23 -11.69
C GLY A 85 -17.63 -0.75 -11.47
N LEU A 86 -18.21 -0.10 -10.46
CA LEU A 86 -18.15 1.36 -10.29
C LEU A 86 -17.59 1.84 -8.94
N LEU A 87 -17.40 0.93 -7.99
CA LEU A 87 -16.69 1.28 -6.76
C LEU A 87 -15.23 1.61 -7.10
N PRO A 88 -14.69 2.77 -6.68
CA PRO A 88 -13.24 2.98 -6.67
C PRO A 88 -12.61 1.76 -6.01
N SER A 89 -11.56 1.20 -6.58
CA SER A 89 -10.93 -0.04 -6.08
C SER A 89 -10.56 -0.02 -4.59
N GLY A 90 -10.52 1.17 -3.96
CA GLY A 90 -10.39 1.37 -2.52
C GLY A 90 -11.64 1.04 -1.70
N LEU A 91 -12.86 1.37 -2.15
CA LEU A 91 -14.08 1.15 -1.38
C LEU A 91 -14.40 -0.36 -1.23
N SER A 92 -14.20 -1.14 -2.30
CA SER A 92 -14.38 -2.59 -2.26
C SER A 92 -13.33 -3.29 -1.38
N SER A 93 -12.10 -2.78 -1.35
CA SER A 93 -11.04 -3.24 -0.43
C SER A 93 -11.41 -2.95 1.02
N PHE A 94 -11.94 -1.75 1.30
CA PHE A 94 -12.30 -1.33 2.63
C PHE A 94 -13.57 -2.01 3.18
N THR A 95 -14.62 -2.20 2.36
CA THR A 95 -15.80 -2.99 2.78
C THR A 95 -15.41 -4.43 3.14
N ASN A 96 -14.45 -5.01 2.40
CA ASN A 96 -13.90 -6.33 2.73
C ASN A 96 -13.04 -6.31 4.01
N CYS A 97 -12.27 -5.23 4.22
CA CYS A 97 -11.49 -5.02 5.44
C CYS A 97 -12.39 -4.88 6.68
N LEU A 98 -13.43 -4.04 6.61
CA LEU A 98 -14.42 -3.90 7.67
C LEU A 98 -15.17 -5.20 7.95
N ARG A 99 -15.60 -5.92 6.91
CA ARG A 99 -16.19 -7.26 7.07
C ARG A 99 -15.26 -8.18 7.84
N SER A 100 -13.96 -8.19 7.52
CA SER A 100 -12.99 -9.02 8.25
C SER A 100 -12.80 -8.62 9.72
N PHE A 101 -12.97 -7.34 10.07
CA PHE A 101 -12.90 -6.88 11.46
C PHE A 101 -14.16 -7.18 12.26
N LEU A 102 -15.32 -7.15 11.60
CA LEU A 102 -16.61 -7.40 12.25
C LEU A 102 -16.91 -8.90 12.37
N ILE A 103 -16.31 -9.73 11.51
CA ILE A 103 -16.34 -11.19 11.60
C ILE A 103 -15.23 -11.64 12.57
N SER A 104 -15.59 -11.80 13.84
CA SER A 104 -14.72 -12.38 14.87
C SER A 104 -15.29 -13.72 15.35
N GLU A 105 -14.42 -14.69 15.67
CA GLU A 105 -14.82 -15.92 16.37
C GLU A 105 -15.35 -15.62 17.78
N ASN A 106 -14.95 -14.49 18.36
CA ASN A 106 -15.43 -14.00 19.64
C ASN A 106 -16.47 -12.88 19.42
N TRP A 107 -17.71 -13.16 19.81
CA TRP A 107 -18.84 -12.24 19.65
C TRP A 107 -18.70 -10.94 20.45
N VAL A 108 -17.95 -10.97 21.57
CA VAL A 108 -17.69 -9.76 22.38
C VAL A 108 -16.84 -8.80 21.57
N ASP A 109 -15.78 -9.31 20.95
CA ASP A 109 -14.89 -8.51 20.11
C ASP A 109 -15.66 -7.95 18.89
N ALA A 110 -16.52 -8.76 18.26
CA ALA A 110 -17.37 -8.32 17.15
C ALA A 110 -18.32 -7.17 17.55
N LEU A 111 -18.97 -7.28 18.71
CA LEU A 111 -19.85 -6.25 19.24
C LEU A 111 -19.08 -4.96 19.59
N GLU A 112 -17.87 -5.09 20.13
CA GLU A 112 -17.01 -3.94 20.41
C GLU A 112 -16.56 -3.24 19.12
N GLN A 113 -16.16 -3.98 18.08
CA GLN A 113 -15.82 -3.39 16.78
C GLN A 113 -17.01 -2.68 16.14
N GLN A 114 -18.22 -3.25 16.24
CA GLN A 114 -19.43 -2.58 15.79
C GLN A 114 -19.64 -1.27 16.54
N LYS A 115 -19.56 -1.27 17.87
CA LYS A 115 -19.72 -0.04 18.67
C LYS A 115 -18.74 1.05 18.22
N ARG A 116 -17.49 0.70 17.90
CA ARG A 116 -16.49 1.65 17.38
C ARG A 116 -16.87 2.22 16.02
N LEU A 117 -17.45 1.42 15.11
CA LEU A 117 -17.95 1.94 13.84
C LEU A 117 -19.15 2.87 14.05
N LEU A 118 -20.08 2.52 14.93
CA LEU A 118 -21.22 3.40 15.27
C LEU A 118 -20.80 4.70 15.90
N PHE A 119 -19.72 4.66 16.66
CA PHE A 119 -19.11 5.86 17.20
C PHE A 119 -18.60 6.81 16.10
N LEU A 120 -18.07 6.29 14.99
CA LEU A 120 -17.69 7.13 13.83
C LEU A 120 -18.92 7.79 13.19
N PHE A 121 -19.96 7.01 12.91
CA PHE A 121 -21.22 7.51 12.33
C PHE A 121 -21.88 8.59 13.18
N SER A 122 -21.86 8.42 14.50
CA SER A 122 -22.45 9.38 15.44
C SER A 122 -21.71 10.73 15.46
N ASN A 123 -20.48 10.78 14.96
CA ASN A 123 -19.63 11.97 14.91
C ASN A 123 -19.42 12.49 13.48
N ASN A 124 -20.30 12.13 12.54
CA ASN A 124 -20.26 12.59 11.13
C ASN A 124 -18.93 12.37 10.41
N ILE A 125 -18.16 11.34 10.77
CA ILE A 125 -16.92 11.02 10.07
C ILE A 125 -17.28 10.14 8.86
N PRO A 126 -16.99 10.60 7.62
CA PRO A 126 -17.19 9.77 6.44
C PRO A 126 -16.40 8.47 6.54
N LEU A 127 -16.99 7.39 6.05
CA LEU A 127 -16.34 6.10 6.18
C LEU A 127 -15.11 5.99 5.29
N GLU A 128 -15.09 6.70 4.17
CA GLU A 128 -13.95 6.93 3.29
C GLU A 128 -12.79 7.59 4.03
N ALA A 129 -13.08 8.63 4.82
CA ALA A 129 -12.08 9.31 5.64
C ALA A 129 -11.46 8.32 6.65
N TYR A 130 -12.29 7.50 7.29
CA TYR A 130 -11.80 6.49 8.20
C TYR A 130 -10.98 5.40 7.50
N SER A 131 -11.40 4.96 6.31
CA SER A 131 -10.69 4.02 5.46
C SER A 131 -9.28 4.52 5.15
N ASP A 132 -9.19 5.74 4.62
CA ASP A 132 -7.93 6.35 4.26
C ASP A 132 -7.00 6.50 5.47
N PHE A 133 -7.54 6.92 6.61
CA PHE A 133 -6.80 7.00 7.87
C PHE A 133 -6.26 5.62 8.29
N HIS A 134 -7.11 4.60 8.25
CA HIS A 134 -6.76 3.25 8.67
C HIS A 134 -5.66 2.64 7.79
N ASP A 135 -5.81 2.77 6.47
CA ASP A 135 -4.87 2.25 5.48
C ASP A 135 -3.54 3.00 5.53
N LYS A 136 -3.57 4.33 5.58
CA LYS A 136 -2.36 5.14 5.66
C LYS A 136 -1.51 4.80 6.88
N LEU A 137 -2.15 4.51 8.01
CA LEU A 137 -1.47 4.19 9.27
C LEU A 137 -1.23 2.69 9.48
N ALA A 138 -1.57 1.86 8.48
CA ALA A 138 -1.44 0.41 8.48
C ALA A 138 -1.92 -0.19 9.82
N LEU A 139 -3.12 0.22 10.23
CA LEU A 139 -3.70 -0.20 11.50
C LEU A 139 -4.14 -1.67 11.41
N LYS A 140 -3.99 -2.38 12.54
CA LYS A 140 -4.40 -3.80 12.66
C LYS A 140 -5.71 -3.98 13.41
N GLN A 141 -6.26 -2.89 13.92
CA GLN A 141 -7.44 -2.85 14.77
C GLN A 141 -8.14 -1.52 14.54
N LEU A 142 -9.47 -1.49 14.67
CA LEU A 142 -10.22 -0.25 14.55
C LEU A 142 -9.82 0.72 15.68
N ARG A 143 -9.38 1.93 15.29
CA ARG A 143 -9.05 3.05 16.19
C ARG A 143 -9.94 4.26 15.89
N ALA A 144 -11.24 4.09 16.10
CA ALA A 144 -12.25 5.11 15.80
C ALA A 144 -11.99 6.43 16.55
N GLU A 145 -11.61 6.34 17.82
CA GLU A 145 -11.37 7.49 18.69
C GLU A 145 -10.14 8.29 18.23
N ALA A 146 -9.09 7.60 17.80
CA ALA A 146 -7.87 8.24 17.31
C ALA A 146 -8.10 8.96 15.96
N CYS A 147 -8.94 8.37 15.10
CA CYS A 147 -9.36 8.99 13.86
C CYS A 147 -10.19 10.26 14.16
N MET A 148 -11.22 10.15 15.00
CA MET A 148 -12.08 11.28 15.39
C MET A 148 -11.30 12.44 16.00
N GLN A 149 -10.38 12.16 16.93
CA GLN A 149 -9.56 13.21 17.55
C GLN A 149 -8.64 13.92 16.56
N ALA A 150 -8.35 13.30 15.42
CA ALA A 150 -7.52 13.89 14.38
C ALA A 150 -8.36 14.54 13.28
N TYR A 151 -9.55 14.02 12.97
CA TYR A 151 -10.35 14.45 11.84
C TYR A 151 -10.75 15.92 11.95
N VAL A 152 -10.61 16.66 10.85
CA VAL A 152 -10.96 18.08 10.77
C VAL A 152 -12.28 18.22 10.01
N GLU A 153 -13.39 18.11 10.75
CA GLU A 153 -14.77 18.13 10.21
C GLU A 153 -15.06 19.38 9.38
N THR A 154 -14.46 20.53 9.69
CA THR A 154 -14.71 21.78 8.96
C THR A 154 -14.27 21.73 7.49
N CYS A 155 -13.44 20.76 7.10
CA CYS A 155 -13.00 20.59 5.71
C CYS A 155 -13.91 19.65 4.92
N ASN A 156 -14.96 19.09 5.53
CA ASN A 156 -15.90 18.22 4.84
C ASN A 156 -16.57 19.03 3.72
N ASP A 157 -16.49 18.52 2.49
CA ASP A 157 -17.09 19.12 1.29
C ASP A 157 -16.48 20.47 0.83
N ASP A 158 -15.37 20.95 1.43
CA ASP A 158 -14.64 22.15 0.99
C ASP A 158 -13.19 21.80 0.58
N GLU A 159 -13.04 21.49 -0.70
CA GLU A 159 -11.74 21.17 -1.30
C GLU A 159 -10.75 22.33 -1.19
N THR A 160 -11.21 23.58 -1.25
CA THR A 160 -10.34 24.76 -1.19
C THR A 160 -9.74 24.91 0.19
N LEU A 161 -10.55 24.72 1.23
CA LEU A 161 -10.10 24.71 2.60
C LEU A 161 -9.16 23.53 2.86
N ALA A 162 -9.46 22.34 2.35
CA ALA A 162 -8.58 21.18 2.47
C ALA A 162 -7.18 21.43 1.87
N ILE A 163 -7.12 22.03 0.66
CA ILE A 163 -5.84 22.41 0.02
C ILE A 163 -5.04 23.37 0.90
N SER A 164 -5.70 24.29 1.61
CA SER A 164 -4.99 25.28 2.44
C SER A 164 -4.13 24.64 3.53
N TYR A 165 -4.38 23.37 3.88
CA TYR A 165 -3.59 22.60 4.84
C TYR A 165 -2.40 21.84 4.22
N SER A 166 -2.23 21.83 2.89
CA SER A 166 -1.21 21.01 2.22
C SER A 166 0.23 21.37 2.60
N ASP A 167 0.44 22.65 2.91
CA ASP A 167 1.77 23.19 3.21
C ASP A 167 2.11 23.13 4.71
N ASP A 168 1.14 22.76 5.57
CA ASP A 168 1.33 22.66 7.01
C ASP A 168 1.58 21.20 7.43
N ALA A 169 2.81 20.92 7.85
CA ALA A 169 3.24 19.61 8.36
C ALA A 169 2.47 19.15 9.64
N SER A 170 1.67 20.02 10.24
CA SER A 170 0.75 19.71 11.34
C SER A 170 -0.51 18.99 10.88
N TYR A 171 -0.71 18.81 9.59
CA TYR A 171 -1.86 18.12 9.01
C TYR A 171 -1.43 17.02 8.04
N LEU A 172 -2.34 16.07 7.86
CA LEU A 172 -2.23 14.94 6.96
C LEU A 172 -3.47 14.95 6.08
N ILE A 173 -3.28 15.10 4.77
CA ILE A 173 -4.36 15.06 3.78
C ILE A 173 -4.33 13.69 3.13
N LEU A 174 -5.46 12.99 3.12
CA LEU A 174 -5.61 11.64 2.57
C LEU A 174 -6.79 11.56 1.60
N GLY A 175 -6.76 10.54 0.74
CA GLY A 175 -7.87 10.24 -0.15
C GLY A 175 -7.98 11.13 -1.38
N CYS A 176 -8.93 10.78 -2.25
CA CYS A 176 -9.32 11.61 -3.39
C CYS A 176 -10.13 12.82 -2.93
N ASP A 177 -10.94 12.66 -1.88
CA ASP A 177 -11.81 13.71 -1.32
C ASP A 177 -11.08 14.60 -0.28
N ARG A 178 -9.75 14.43 -0.17
CA ARG A 178 -8.84 15.28 0.63
C ARG A 178 -9.24 15.42 2.09
N HIS A 179 -9.58 14.31 2.72
CA HIS A 179 -9.85 14.25 4.15
C HIS A 179 -8.64 14.74 4.95
N VAL A 180 -8.88 15.71 5.85
CA VAL A 180 -7.83 16.38 6.61
C VAL A 180 -7.77 15.84 8.04
N PHE A 181 -6.57 15.45 8.47
CA PHE A 181 -6.30 14.94 9.81
C PHE A 181 -5.20 15.74 10.49
N LYS A 182 -5.44 16.21 11.71
CA LYS A 182 -4.43 16.85 12.55
C LYS A 182 -3.40 15.84 13.02
N MET A 183 -2.12 16.19 12.85
CA MET A 183 -0.95 15.39 13.16
C MET A 183 -0.68 15.29 14.67
N ASN A 184 -1.50 14.51 15.38
CA ASN A 184 -1.36 14.26 16.81
C ASN A 184 -0.22 13.25 17.11
N ASN A 185 0.07 13.03 18.40
CA ASN A 185 1.16 12.13 18.84
C ASN A 185 0.98 10.69 18.34
N PHE A 186 -0.27 10.21 18.26
CA PHE A 186 -0.56 8.88 17.74
C PHE A 186 -0.16 8.76 16.27
N ILE A 187 -0.61 9.68 15.41
CA ILE A 187 -0.28 9.67 13.99
C ILE A 187 1.24 9.81 13.78
N LYS A 188 1.90 10.74 14.48
CA LYS A 188 3.35 10.94 14.41
C LYS A 188 4.12 9.65 14.73
N SER A 189 3.76 8.99 15.83
CA SER A 189 4.39 7.73 16.23
C SER A 189 4.19 6.64 15.17
N ARG A 190 2.97 6.52 14.63
CA ARG A 190 2.65 5.51 13.61
C ARG A 190 3.41 5.75 12.30
N MET A 191 3.55 7.00 11.88
CA MET A 191 4.31 7.35 10.68
C MET A 191 5.80 7.02 10.84
N LEU A 192 6.38 7.30 12.01
CA LEU A 192 7.76 6.91 12.32
C LEU A 192 7.94 5.39 12.29
N ASP A 193 7.00 4.63 12.87
CA ASP A 193 7.04 3.16 12.83
C ASP A 193 7.01 2.62 11.39
N ILE A 194 6.17 3.21 10.54
CA ILE A 194 6.01 2.80 9.14
C ILE A 194 7.30 3.09 8.37
N GLU A 195 7.88 4.27 8.55
CA GLU A 195 9.14 4.65 7.90
C GLU A 195 10.29 3.75 8.37
N ALA A 196 10.41 3.49 9.68
CA ALA A 196 11.41 2.58 10.21
C ALA A 196 11.24 1.14 9.66
N LYS A 197 10.00 0.66 9.50
CA LYS A 197 9.73 -0.64 8.87
C LYS A 197 10.13 -0.65 7.40
N LYS A 198 9.81 0.41 6.66
CA LYS A 198 10.18 0.55 5.25
C LYS A 198 11.71 0.53 5.08
N GLN A 199 12.43 1.27 5.91
CA GLN A 199 13.89 1.27 5.91
C GLN A 199 14.47 -0.11 6.24
N ASN A 200 13.92 -0.81 7.24
CA ASN A 200 14.34 -2.16 7.59
C ASN A 200 14.07 -3.18 6.49
N LEU A 201 12.92 -3.08 5.81
CA LEU A 201 12.58 -3.96 4.68
C LEU A 201 13.55 -3.73 3.52
N ASN A 202 13.80 -2.48 3.16
CA ASN A 202 14.77 -2.13 2.13
C ASN A 202 16.18 -2.63 2.48
N ALA A 203 16.64 -2.45 3.73
CA ALA A 203 17.93 -2.96 4.18
C ALA A 203 18.03 -4.50 4.09
N LYS A 204 16.95 -5.22 4.41
CA LYS A 204 16.89 -6.68 4.27
C LYS A 204 16.93 -7.12 2.81
N GLU A 205 16.22 -6.43 1.93
CA GLU A 205 16.22 -6.70 0.50
C GLU A 205 17.61 -6.48 -0.10
N ILE A 206 18.26 -5.37 0.26
CA ILE A 206 19.65 -5.08 -0.11
C ILE A 206 20.58 -6.21 0.33
N ALA A 207 20.51 -6.61 1.61
CA ALA A 207 21.36 -7.67 2.13
C ALA A 207 21.11 -9.02 1.44
N LYS A 208 19.85 -9.31 1.08
CA LYS A 208 19.48 -10.52 0.32
C LYS A 208 20.09 -10.49 -1.09
N ASN A 209 19.96 -9.37 -1.80
CA ASN A 209 20.48 -9.24 -3.16
C ASN A 209 22.01 -9.30 -3.17
N ASP A 210 22.68 -8.61 -2.22
CA ASP A 210 24.14 -8.65 -2.09
C ASP A 210 24.64 -10.09 -1.81
N ALA A 211 23.92 -10.87 -1.00
CA ALA A 211 24.21 -12.28 -0.74
C ALA A 211 23.99 -13.16 -1.98
N GLU A 212 22.92 -12.92 -2.74
CA GLU A 212 22.63 -13.62 -3.98
C GLU A 212 23.69 -13.35 -5.05
N GLU A 213 24.10 -12.09 -5.25
CA GLU A 213 25.19 -11.72 -6.15
C GLU A 213 26.50 -12.45 -5.79
N HIS A 214 26.80 -12.54 -4.48
CA HIS A 214 27.98 -13.23 -3.98
C HIS A 214 27.94 -14.74 -4.24
N GLU A 215 26.80 -15.38 -4.00
CA GLU A 215 26.60 -16.81 -4.29
C GLU A 215 26.63 -17.09 -5.80
N ASN A 216 26.07 -16.20 -6.62
CA ASN A 216 26.16 -16.30 -8.06
C ASN A 216 27.61 -16.23 -8.54
N LEU A 217 28.42 -15.34 -7.96
CA LEU A 217 29.84 -15.23 -8.30
C LEU A 217 30.62 -16.48 -7.88
N LYS A 218 30.36 -17.06 -6.70
CA LYS A 218 30.96 -18.34 -6.28
C LYS A 218 30.65 -19.50 -7.21
N ARG A 219 29.43 -19.51 -7.79
CA ARG A 219 28.99 -20.54 -8.74
C ARG A 219 29.51 -20.29 -10.15
N SER A 220 30.04 -19.10 -10.43
CA SER A 220 30.68 -18.77 -11.69
C SER A 220 32.15 -19.18 -11.68
N LYS A 221 32.75 -19.27 -12.87
CA LYS A 221 34.21 -19.42 -13.02
C LYS A 221 34.98 -18.10 -12.88
N TYR A 222 34.26 -16.99 -12.72
CA TYR A 222 34.79 -15.63 -12.64
C TYR A 222 34.71 -15.09 -11.21
N ILE A 223 35.60 -14.15 -10.88
CA ILE A 223 35.74 -13.58 -9.52
C ILE A 223 35.22 -12.14 -9.41
N THR A 224 34.72 -11.57 -10.50
CA THR A 224 34.14 -10.23 -10.57
C THR A 224 33.02 -10.17 -11.60
N TYR A 225 32.11 -9.21 -11.45
CA TYR A 225 31.19 -8.79 -12.50
C TYR A 225 31.81 -7.67 -13.32
N LEU A 226 31.55 -7.67 -14.62
CA LEU A 226 31.61 -6.49 -15.48
C LEU A 226 30.21 -5.88 -15.52
N TYR A 227 30.11 -4.57 -15.35
CA TYR A 227 28.85 -3.85 -15.37
C TYR A 227 28.84 -2.72 -16.40
N LEU A 228 27.62 -2.39 -16.84
CA LEU A 228 27.28 -1.23 -17.62
C LEU A 228 26.22 -0.44 -16.85
N MET A 229 26.55 0.80 -16.48
CA MET A 229 25.61 1.75 -15.88
C MET A 229 25.35 2.89 -16.85
N GLN A 230 24.16 3.47 -16.82
CA GLN A 230 23.77 4.63 -17.62
C GLN A 230 23.50 5.82 -16.69
N ASP A 231 23.99 7.00 -17.02
CA ASP A 231 23.54 8.25 -16.40
C ASP A 231 22.38 8.80 -17.24
N LEU A 232 21.18 8.84 -16.65
CA LEU A 232 19.98 9.28 -17.36
C LEU A 232 19.97 10.78 -17.70
N ARG A 233 20.89 11.59 -17.15
CA ARG A 233 20.93 13.05 -17.41
C ARG A 233 21.60 13.42 -18.72
N ASN A 234 22.62 12.67 -19.10
CA ASN A 234 23.48 12.95 -20.25
C ASN A 234 23.62 11.74 -21.19
N GLU A 235 22.93 10.65 -20.88
CA GLU A 235 22.91 9.40 -21.65
C GLU A 235 24.28 8.73 -21.78
N LEU A 236 25.26 9.11 -20.95
CA LEU A 236 26.58 8.48 -20.94
C LEU A 236 26.54 7.13 -20.24
N TYR A 237 27.45 6.25 -20.66
CA TYR A 237 27.57 4.91 -20.12
C TYR A 237 28.88 4.73 -19.38
N LYS A 238 28.81 4.15 -18.19
CA LYS A 238 29.96 3.73 -17.40
C LYS A 238 30.20 2.23 -17.57
N ILE A 239 31.40 1.88 -18.03
CA ILE A 239 31.87 0.49 -18.08
C ILE A 239 32.83 0.28 -16.92
N GLY A 240 32.52 -0.62 -15.99
CA GLY A 240 33.41 -0.91 -14.88
C GLY A 240 33.24 -2.34 -14.37
N LYS A 241 34.04 -2.72 -13.36
CA LYS A 241 33.91 -4.01 -12.67
C LYS A 241 33.71 -3.89 -11.18
N SER A 242 33.00 -4.84 -10.58
CA SER A 242 32.77 -4.91 -9.13
C SER A 242 32.42 -6.35 -8.71
N LYS A 243 32.68 -6.70 -7.46
CA LYS A 243 32.11 -7.91 -6.84
C LYS A 243 30.64 -7.73 -6.47
N HIS A 244 30.21 -6.48 -6.27
CA HIS A 244 28.86 -6.08 -5.89
C HIS A 244 28.42 -4.87 -6.74
N PRO A 245 27.98 -5.08 -7.99
CA PRO A 245 27.56 -3.99 -8.90
C PRO A 245 26.43 -3.13 -8.34
N GLN A 246 25.45 -3.71 -7.64
CA GLN A 246 24.35 -2.95 -7.02
C GLN A 246 24.82 -2.02 -5.89
N VAL A 247 25.76 -2.48 -5.05
CA VAL A 247 26.39 -1.60 -4.04
C VAL A 247 27.12 -0.45 -4.73
N ARG A 248 27.78 -0.73 -5.87
CA ARG A 248 28.51 0.28 -6.65
C ARG A 248 27.57 1.31 -7.27
N GLU A 249 26.42 0.90 -7.77
CA GLU A 249 25.36 1.79 -8.27
C GLU A 249 24.91 2.76 -7.17
N ARG A 250 24.53 2.26 -5.99
CA ARG A 250 24.11 3.09 -4.85
C ARG A 250 25.19 4.09 -4.42
N THR A 251 26.45 3.63 -4.40
CA THR A 251 27.61 4.49 -4.11
C THR A 251 27.71 5.63 -5.12
N LEU A 252 27.56 5.33 -6.41
CA LEU A 252 27.59 6.34 -7.47
C LEU A 252 26.37 7.26 -7.42
N GLN A 253 25.18 6.75 -7.08
CA GLN A 253 23.97 7.55 -6.90
C GLN A 253 24.07 8.61 -5.81
N SER A 254 24.98 8.43 -4.84
CA SER A 254 25.26 9.46 -3.82
C SER A 254 25.87 10.73 -4.43
N GLU A 255 26.59 10.60 -5.54
CA GLU A 255 27.17 11.72 -6.29
C GLU A 255 26.35 12.07 -7.55
N GLN A 256 25.79 11.04 -8.21
CA GLN A 256 25.05 11.11 -9.47
C GLN A 256 23.73 10.31 -9.37
N PRO A 257 22.68 10.88 -8.76
CA PRO A 257 21.42 10.17 -8.45
C PRO A 257 20.70 9.52 -9.64
N SER A 258 21.00 9.95 -10.86
CA SER A 258 20.43 9.45 -12.13
C SER A 258 21.15 8.23 -12.70
N THR A 259 22.13 7.67 -12.00
CA THR A 259 22.88 6.49 -12.45
C THR A 259 22.04 5.23 -12.23
N VAL A 260 21.87 4.43 -13.29
CA VAL A 260 21.13 3.16 -13.24
C VAL A 260 21.99 2.01 -13.79
N LEU A 261 22.01 0.88 -13.09
CA LEU A 261 22.64 -0.36 -13.55
C LEU A 261 21.80 -1.02 -14.65
N ARG A 262 22.37 -1.16 -15.85
CA ARG A 262 21.70 -1.79 -17.01
C ARG A 262 22.08 -3.24 -17.19
N ILE A 263 23.37 -3.56 -17.02
CA ILE A 263 23.91 -4.91 -17.16
C ILE A 263 24.93 -5.14 -16.05
N ALA A 264 24.92 -6.33 -15.46
CA ALA A 264 26.03 -6.88 -14.70
C ALA A 264 26.18 -8.37 -15.03
N ILE A 265 27.38 -8.81 -15.43
CA ILE A 265 27.65 -10.19 -15.80
C ILE A 265 28.98 -10.66 -15.22
N PRO A 266 29.07 -11.87 -14.61
CA PRO A 266 30.36 -12.43 -14.23
C PRO A 266 31.23 -12.58 -15.47
N ALA A 267 32.42 -12.01 -15.46
CA ALA A 267 33.28 -11.92 -16.63
C ALA A 267 34.77 -11.95 -16.27
N PRO A 268 35.67 -12.27 -17.21
CA PRO A 268 37.11 -12.23 -16.98
C PRO A 268 37.60 -10.82 -16.59
N ASP A 269 38.62 -10.74 -15.74
CA ASP A 269 39.19 -9.46 -15.28
C ASP A 269 39.71 -8.55 -16.41
N PHE A 270 40.11 -9.13 -17.55
CA PHE A 270 40.58 -8.40 -18.71
C PHE A 270 39.45 -7.82 -19.58
N ALA A 271 38.19 -8.23 -19.36
CA ALA A 271 37.05 -7.83 -20.20
C ALA A 271 36.80 -6.31 -20.15
N GLU A 272 36.91 -5.72 -18.96
CA GLU A 272 36.83 -4.26 -18.77
C GLU A 272 37.90 -3.54 -19.60
N LYS A 273 39.16 -3.97 -19.48
CA LYS A 273 40.30 -3.37 -20.20
C LYS A 273 40.12 -3.50 -21.71
N HIS A 274 39.58 -4.63 -22.18
CA HIS A 274 39.26 -4.83 -23.59
C HIS A 274 38.21 -3.82 -24.07
N LEU A 275 37.08 -3.67 -23.37
CA LEU A 275 36.04 -2.72 -23.74
C LEU A 275 36.53 -1.27 -23.65
N HIS A 276 37.28 -0.92 -22.61
CA HIS A 276 37.90 0.40 -22.46
C HIS A 276 38.86 0.73 -23.61
N SER A 277 39.60 -0.26 -24.11
CA SER A 277 40.47 -0.09 -25.28
C SER A 277 39.66 0.06 -26.57
N LYS A 278 38.64 -0.80 -26.75
CA LYS A 278 37.77 -0.81 -27.92
C LYS A 278 37.03 0.51 -28.11
N PHE A 279 36.52 1.10 -27.02
CA PHE A 279 35.77 2.36 -27.03
C PHE A 279 36.59 3.56 -26.58
N SER A 280 37.93 3.48 -26.67
CA SER A 280 38.82 4.57 -26.23
C SER A 280 38.57 5.89 -26.95
N SER A 281 38.19 5.87 -28.22
CA SER A 281 37.80 7.05 -29.00
C SER A 281 36.48 7.69 -28.56
N LYS A 282 35.62 6.93 -27.87
CA LYS A 282 34.31 7.37 -27.36
C LYS A 282 34.34 7.72 -25.87
N ARG A 283 35.52 7.73 -25.25
CA ARG A 283 35.68 8.05 -23.83
C ARG A 283 35.53 9.55 -23.60
N VAL A 284 34.59 9.94 -22.74
CA VAL A 284 34.35 11.33 -22.38
C VAL A 284 35.18 11.73 -21.16
N ARG A 285 35.00 11.04 -20.03
CA ARG A 285 35.73 11.32 -18.78
C ARG A 285 35.84 10.09 -17.89
N GLY A 286 37.05 9.74 -17.49
CA GLY A 286 37.30 8.60 -16.63
C GLY A 286 36.84 7.29 -17.29
N GLU A 287 35.84 6.65 -16.70
CA GLU A 287 35.22 5.40 -17.19
C GLU A 287 33.86 5.64 -17.87
N TRP A 288 33.53 6.90 -18.19
CA TRP A 288 32.31 7.27 -18.90
C TRP A 288 32.56 7.41 -20.40
N PHE A 289 31.67 6.84 -21.19
CA PHE A 289 31.75 6.73 -22.64
C PHE A 289 30.44 7.22 -23.27
N ASP A 290 30.56 7.84 -24.43
CA ASP A 290 29.45 8.21 -25.30
C ASP A 290 29.19 7.05 -26.26
N ILE A 291 28.26 6.16 -25.90
CA ILE A 291 28.04 4.86 -26.54
C ILE A 291 26.69 4.88 -27.25
N ASP A 292 26.69 4.59 -28.55
CA ASP A 292 25.46 4.50 -29.36
C ASP A 292 24.82 3.10 -29.28
N GLU A 293 23.62 2.93 -29.84
CA GLU A 293 22.90 1.67 -29.79
C GLU A 293 23.64 0.52 -30.49
N VAL A 294 24.39 0.81 -31.56
CA VAL A 294 25.17 -0.20 -32.29
C VAL A 294 26.33 -0.71 -31.43
N ASP A 295 27.03 0.20 -30.73
CA ASP A 295 28.05 -0.16 -29.76
C ASP A 295 27.47 -0.96 -28.60
N LEU A 296 26.30 -0.57 -28.07
CA LEU A 296 25.64 -1.26 -26.97
C LEU A 296 25.35 -2.72 -27.34
N ILE A 297 24.84 -2.96 -28.55
CA ILE A 297 24.68 -4.32 -29.09
C ILE A 297 26.04 -5.04 -29.18
N GLY A 298 27.08 -4.34 -29.63
CA GLY A 298 28.44 -4.88 -29.68
C GLY A 298 29.04 -5.22 -28.30
N ILE A 299 28.68 -4.48 -27.25
CA ILE A 299 29.05 -4.76 -25.85
C ILE A 299 28.30 -6.01 -25.37
N VAL A 300 26.99 -6.06 -25.59
CA VAL A 300 26.15 -7.19 -25.19
C VAL A 300 26.62 -8.48 -25.85
N ASP A 301 26.93 -8.47 -27.15
CA ASP A 301 27.44 -9.64 -27.88
C ASP A 301 28.82 -10.08 -27.36
N TYR A 302 29.73 -9.13 -27.11
CA TYR A 302 31.02 -9.43 -26.48
C TYR A 302 30.84 -10.09 -25.10
N LEU A 303 29.95 -9.53 -24.27
CA LEU A 303 29.64 -10.04 -22.94
C LEU A 303 28.98 -11.42 -22.98
N ALA A 304 28.09 -11.66 -23.94
CA ALA A 304 27.46 -12.95 -24.13
C ALA A 304 28.50 -14.05 -24.44
N ARG A 305 29.51 -13.74 -25.25
CA ARG A 305 30.56 -14.70 -25.63
C ARG A 305 31.60 -14.91 -24.54
N SER A 306 31.92 -13.86 -23.79
CA SER A 306 33.03 -13.87 -22.84
C SER A 306 32.60 -14.06 -21.37
N GLY A 307 31.34 -13.77 -21.03
CA GLY A 307 30.81 -13.81 -19.67
C GLY A 307 29.96 -15.04 -19.37
N ASP A 308 29.40 -15.07 -18.15
CA ASP A 308 28.49 -16.11 -17.68
C ASP A 308 27.03 -15.65 -17.77
N ILE A 309 26.44 -15.82 -18.95
CA ILE A 309 25.06 -15.35 -19.25
C ILE A 309 24.05 -15.90 -18.25
N LYS A 310 24.23 -17.14 -17.77
CA LYS A 310 23.28 -17.78 -16.84
C LYS A 310 23.14 -17.04 -15.51
N ARG A 311 24.08 -16.16 -15.20
CA ARG A 311 24.15 -15.40 -13.94
C ARG A 311 24.24 -13.89 -14.21
N ALA A 312 23.86 -13.45 -15.41
CA ALA A 312 23.80 -12.04 -15.74
C ALA A 312 22.55 -11.41 -15.14
N ASN A 313 22.70 -10.21 -14.59
CA ASN A 313 21.61 -9.30 -14.26
C ASN A 313 21.48 -8.29 -15.42
N VAL A 314 20.31 -8.25 -16.05
CA VAL A 314 20.06 -7.45 -17.25
C VAL A 314 18.71 -6.76 -17.13
N ASP A 315 18.69 -5.46 -17.36
CA ASP A 315 17.47 -4.70 -17.61
C ASP A 315 16.93 -5.05 -19.01
N ASN A 316 15.99 -6.00 -19.05
CA ASN A 316 15.43 -6.52 -20.30
C ASN A 316 14.57 -5.50 -21.04
N GLU A 317 13.91 -4.58 -20.33
CA GLU A 317 13.10 -3.55 -20.97
C GLU A 317 14.00 -2.56 -21.71
N TRP A 318 15.05 -2.08 -21.03
CA TRP A 318 16.05 -1.22 -21.65
C TRP A 318 16.75 -1.92 -22.81
N LEU A 319 17.18 -3.18 -22.65
CA LEU A 319 17.85 -3.92 -23.71
C LEU A 319 16.93 -4.13 -24.93
N GLY A 320 15.63 -4.36 -24.70
CA GLY A 320 14.63 -4.42 -25.76
C GLY A 320 14.55 -3.12 -26.56
N LYS A 321 14.55 -1.96 -25.88
CA LYS A 321 14.55 -0.64 -26.54
C LYS A 321 15.83 -0.42 -27.36
N VAL A 322 17.00 -0.73 -26.80
CA VAL A 322 18.28 -0.65 -27.51
C VAL A 322 18.25 -1.50 -28.78
N TYR A 323 17.76 -2.74 -28.69
CA TYR A 323 17.69 -3.63 -29.85
C TYR A 323 16.75 -3.11 -30.94
N LEU A 324 15.60 -2.56 -30.56
CA LEU A 324 14.64 -1.98 -31.51
C LEU A 324 15.22 -0.74 -32.20
N ASN A 325 15.92 0.12 -31.44
CA ASN A 325 16.52 1.34 -31.97
C ASN A 325 17.80 1.10 -32.79
N SER A 326 18.49 -0.03 -32.57
CA SER A 326 19.69 -0.39 -33.32
C SER A 326 19.42 -0.91 -34.74
N LYS A 327 18.15 -1.20 -35.07
CA LYS A 327 17.77 -1.63 -36.41
C LYS A 327 17.64 -0.40 -37.31
N PRO A 328 18.25 -0.41 -38.52
CA PRO A 328 18.19 0.71 -39.45
C PRO A 328 16.79 0.98 -39.99
#